data_AF-A0A091FV68-F1
#
_entry.id   AF-A0A091FV68-F1
#
_cell.length_a   1.000
_cell.length_b   1.000
_cell.length_c   1.000
_cell.angle_alpha   90.00
_cell.angle_beta   90.00
_cell.angle_gamma   90.00
#
_symmetry.space_group_name_H-M   'P 1'
#
loop_
_entity.id
_entity.type
_entity.pdbx_description
1 polymer ?
#
loop_
_entity_poly.entity_id
_entity_poly.type
_entity_poly.pdbx_seq_one_letter_code
_entity_poly.pdbx_strand_id
1 'polypeptide(L)'
;CRSNVQEQTRRQVALLNATAQDLFSLYLKCQGEPFSSETDKLCNPNSIFFPAFRVNRTSERKEVMVAMYKLFAFLNASLGNITRDQEELNPTAKELLDRLHNTTKTTRGLISNLTCLLCKNYNIFQVDVSYGESSKGKSSFKKKQQGCQVLRKYVQVIAQAARVL
;
A
#
# COMPACT_ATOMS: atom_id res chain seq x y z
N CYS A 1 -1.02 8.49 22.32
CA CYS A 1 -0.92 7.05 22.01
C CYS A 1 -1.95 6.28 22.81
N ARG A 2 -2.73 5.37 22.20
CA ARG A 2 -3.58 4.44 22.95
C ARG A 2 -2.73 3.33 23.58
N SER A 3 -3.18 2.75 24.69
CA SER A 3 -2.45 1.70 25.41
C SER A 3 -2.26 0.42 24.58
N ASN A 4 -3.20 0.10 23.69
CA ASN A 4 -3.20 -1.10 22.84
C ASN A 4 -2.69 -0.87 21.41
N VAL A 5 -1.88 0.17 21.19
CA VAL A 5 -1.42 0.56 19.84
C VAL A 5 -0.69 -0.56 19.10
N GLN A 6 0.08 -1.41 19.78
CA GLN A 6 0.82 -2.51 19.16
C GLN A 6 -0.12 -3.59 18.60
N GLU A 7 -1.13 -4.00 19.37
CA GLU A 7 -2.12 -4.98 18.90
C GLU A 7 -3.02 -4.38 17.81
N GLN A 8 -3.35 -3.08 17.90
CA GLN A 8 -4.05 -2.38 16.81
C GLN A 8 -3.24 -2.39 15.51
N THR A 9 -1.94 -2.11 15.57
CA THR A 9 -1.05 -2.20 14.40
C THR A 9 -1.08 -3.61 13.81
N ARG A 10 -0.91 -4.65 14.63
CA ARG A 10 -0.93 -6.05 14.16
C ARG A 10 -2.24 -6.40 13.46
N ARG A 11 -3.39 -6.05 14.07
CA ARG A 11 -4.72 -6.30 13.49
C ARG A 11 -4.95 -5.56 12.19
N GLN A 12 -4.53 -4.31 12.09
CA GLN A 12 -4.68 -3.53 10.87
C GLN A 12 -3.81 -4.07 9.74
N VAL A 13 -2.57 -4.50 10.01
CA VAL A 13 -1.74 -5.15 8.99
C VAL A 13 -2.34 -6.49 8.56
N ALA A 14 -2.88 -7.28 9.49
CA ALA A 14 -3.57 -8.52 9.16
C ALA A 14 -4.82 -8.29 8.28
N LEU A 15 -5.62 -7.26 8.58
CA LEU A 15 -6.76 -6.86 7.76
C LEU A 15 -6.33 -6.46 6.35
N LEU A 16 -5.32 -5.59 6.24
CA LEU A 16 -4.78 -5.18 4.94
C LEU A 16 -4.31 -6.37 4.11
N ASN A 17 -3.60 -7.31 4.72
CA ASN A 17 -3.15 -8.53 4.06
C ASN A 17 -4.32 -9.39 3.58
N ALA A 18 -5.32 -9.61 4.42
CA ALA A 18 -6.49 -10.42 4.10
C ALA A 18 -7.29 -9.87 2.90
N THR A 19 -7.35 -8.55 2.74
CA THR A 19 -8.12 -7.91 1.66
C THR A 19 -7.28 -7.53 0.43
N ALA A 20 -5.96 -7.71 0.47
CA ALA A 20 -5.07 -7.20 -0.56
C ALA A 20 -5.30 -7.86 -1.93
N GLN A 21 -5.44 -9.18 -1.95
CA GLN A 21 -5.65 -9.93 -3.18
C GLN A 21 -6.99 -9.56 -3.83
N ASP A 22 -8.06 -9.45 -3.03
CA ASP A 22 -9.38 -9.06 -3.53
C ASP A 22 -9.39 -7.66 -4.14
N LEU A 23 -8.71 -6.70 -3.50
CA LEU A 23 -8.56 -5.35 -4.06
C LEU A 23 -7.83 -5.38 -5.40
N PHE A 24 -6.76 -6.16 -5.52
CA PHE A 24 -6.01 -6.28 -6.76
C PHE A 24 -6.84 -6.93 -7.88
N SER A 25 -7.51 -8.04 -7.58
CA SER A 25 -8.39 -8.72 -8.54
C SER A 25 -9.53 -7.82 -9.01
N LEU A 26 -10.15 -7.07 -8.10
CA LEU A 26 -11.21 -6.11 -8.45
C LEU A 26 -10.69 -4.97 -9.32
N TYR A 27 -9.50 -4.43 -9.00
CA TYR A 27 -8.88 -3.39 -9.82
C TYR A 27 -8.69 -3.85 -11.27
N LEU A 28 -8.14 -5.06 -11.47
CA LEU A 28 -7.93 -5.62 -12.81
C LEU A 28 -9.25 -5.79 -13.57
N LYS A 29 -10.27 -6.34 -12.89
CA LYS A 29 -11.62 -6.49 -13.47
C LYS A 29 -12.18 -5.16 -13.95
N CYS A 30 -12.04 -4.09 -13.17
CA CYS A 30 -12.50 -2.76 -13.56
C CYS A 30 -11.66 -2.11 -14.66
N GLN A 31 -10.41 -2.52 -14.87
CA GLN A 31 -9.61 -1.99 -15.98
C GLN A 31 -10.02 -2.57 -17.34
N GLY A 32 -10.56 -3.80 -17.35
CA GLY A 32 -10.92 -4.54 -18.56
C GLY A 32 -9.70 -5.03 -19.35
N GLU A 33 -9.95 -5.49 -20.57
CA GLU A 33 -8.87 -5.89 -21.50
C GLU A 33 -7.97 -4.69 -21.86
N PRO A 34 -6.65 -4.87 -21.99
CA PRO A 34 -5.89 -6.13 -21.85
C PRO A 34 -5.41 -6.44 -20.41
N PHE A 35 -5.83 -5.67 -19.40
CA PHE A 35 -5.32 -5.83 -18.03
C PHE A 35 -5.79 -7.12 -17.36
N SER A 36 -6.98 -7.62 -17.70
CA SER A 36 -7.49 -8.91 -17.21
C SER A 36 -6.72 -10.11 -17.76
N SER A 37 -6.31 -10.08 -19.04
CA SER A 37 -5.64 -11.21 -19.71
C SER A 37 -4.11 -11.15 -19.64
N GLU A 38 -3.51 -9.97 -19.79
CA GLU A 38 -2.04 -9.79 -19.80
C GLU A 38 -1.49 -9.31 -18.44
N THR A 39 -2.10 -9.75 -17.33
CA THR A 39 -1.76 -9.30 -15.96
C THR A 39 -0.26 -9.42 -15.66
N ASP A 40 0.39 -10.50 -16.07
CA ASP A 40 1.83 -10.74 -15.81
C ASP A 40 2.76 -9.79 -16.53
N LYS A 41 2.37 -9.35 -17.71
CA LYS A 41 3.15 -8.43 -18.52
C LYS A 41 2.88 -6.98 -18.13
N LEU A 42 1.62 -6.61 -17.98
CA LEU A 42 1.22 -5.23 -17.73
C LEU A 42 1.43 -4.81 -16.27
N CYS A 43 1.15 -5.70 -15.33
CA CYS A 43 1.19 -5.40 -13.90
C CYS A 43 2.48 -5.87 -13.23
N ASN A 44 3.52 -6.19 -14.00
CA ASN A 44 4.84 -6.54 -13.46
C ASN A 44 5.43 -5.36 -12.67
N PRO A 45 5.76 -5.53 -11.37
CA PRO A 45 6.22 -4.44 -10.52
C PRO A 45 7.68 -4.04 -10.74
N ASN A 46 8.44 -4.73 -11.59
CA ASN A 46 9.88 -4.47 -11.78
C ASN A 46 10.20 -3.09 -12.38
N SER A 47 9.22 -2.44 -13.01
CA SER A 47 9.40 -1.13 -13.66
C SER A 47 8.99 0.06 -12.79
N ILE A 48 8.51 -0.18 -11.57
CA ILE A 48 8.13 0.88 -10.63
C ILE A 48 9.11 0.96 -9.46
N PHE A 49 9.34 2.17 -8.98
CA PHE A 49 9.96 2.35 -7.68
C PHE A 49 9.00 1.86 -6.59
N PHE A 50 9.51 1.03 -5.68
CA PHE A 50 8.81 0.60 -4.47
C PHE A 50 9.84 0.48 -3.34
N PRO A 51 9.56 0.99 -2.13
CA PRO A 51 10.53 0.98 -1.04
C PRO A 51 10.91 -0.45 -0.65
N ALA A 52 12.21 -0.69 -0.46
CA ALA A 52 12.71 -1.99 -0.06
C ALA A 52 12.21 -2.34 1.36
N PHE A 53 11.61 -3.53 1.52
CA PHE A 53 11.17 -4.05 2.81
C PHE A 53 12.04 -5.24 3.24
N ARG A 54 13.25 -4.94 3.70
CA ARG A 54 14.32 -5.92 4.02
C ARG A 54 14.38 -6.20 5.52
N VAL A 55 13.25 -6.61 6.10
CA VAL A 55 13.18 -7.00 7.52
C VAL A 55 12.55 -8.39 7.66
N ASN A 56 12.94 -9.10 8.72
CA ASN A 56 12.47 -10.44 9.03
C ASN A 56 12.18 -10.56 10.54
N ARG A 57 11.81 -11.76 11.01
CA ARG A 57 11.45 -12.00 12.42
C ARG A 57 12.60 -11.82 13.42
N THR A 58 13.84 -11.86 12.96
CA THR A 58 15.04 -11.68 13.80
C THR A 58 15.61 -10.26 13.73
N SER A 59 15.09 -9.40 12.84
CA SER A 59 15.46 -7.98 12.77
C SER A 59 15.11 -7.24 14.06
N GLU A 60 15.84 -6.17 14.36
CA GLU A 60 15.52 -5.34 15.53
C GLU A 60 14.13 -4.73 15.40
N ARG A 61 13.37 -4.68 16.50
CA ARG A 61 11.99 -4.17 16.49
C ARG A 61 11.90 -2.71 16.02
N LYS A 62 12.92 -1.89 16.33
CA LYS A 62 13.05 -0.52 15.83
C LYS A 62 13.11 -0.50 14.30
N GLU A 63 13.96 -1.32 13.69
CA GLU A 63 14.13 -1.41 12.23
C GLU A 63 12.84 -1.90 11.56
N VAL A 64 12.18 -2.90 12.14
CA VAL A 64 10.87 -3.38 11.65
C VAL A 64 9.86 -2.23 11.61
N MET A 65 9.76 -1.45 12.68
CA MET A 65 8.80 -0.33 12.74
C MET A 65 9.15 0.79 11.75
N VAL A 66 10.43 1.12 11.58
CA VAL A 66 10.88 2.09 10.58
C VAL A 66 10.55 1.61 9.16
N ALA A 67 10.86 0.34 8.85
CA ALA A 67 10.56 -0.24 7.54
C ALA A 67 9.04 -0.28 7.27
N MET A 68 8.23 -0.61 8.28
CA MET A 68 6.77 -0.58 8.19
C MET A 68 6.27 0.84 7.93
N TYR A 69 6.80 1.83 8.63
CA TYR A 69 6.42 3.23 8.44
C TYR A 69 6.70 3.67 7.00
N LYS A 70 7.91 3.41 6.49
CA LYS A 70 8.30 3.75 5.11
C LYS A 70 7.39 3.07 4.08
N LEU A 71 7.10 1.79 4.28
CA LEU A 71 6.19 1.03 3.42
C LEU A 71 4.79 1.63 3.38
N PHE A 72 4.17 1.86 4.54
CA PHE A 72 2.80 2.34 4.59
C PHE A 72 2.67 3.81 4.20
N ALA A 73 3.68 4.65 4.47
CA ALA A 73 3.72 6.02 3.97
C ALA A 73 3.74 6.07 2.43
N PHE A 74 4.56 5.23 1.79
CA PHE A 74 4.57 5.08 0.35
C PHE A 74 3.21 4.59 -0.18
N LEU A 75 2.70 3.50 0.40
CA LEU A 75 1.41 2.92 -0.02
C LEU A 75 0.26 3.91 0.11
N ASN A 76 0.19 4.68 1.19
CA ASN A 76 -0.86 5.68 1.39
C ASN A 76 -0.84 6.75 0.30
N ALA A 77 0.35 7.23 -0.10
CA ALA A 77 0.48 8.19 -1.19
C ALA A 77 0.08 7.57 -2.55
N SER A 78 0.57 6.35 -2.83
CA SER A 78 0.24 5.66 -4.08
C SER A 78 -1.24 5.32 -4.19
N LEU A 79 -1.88 4.84 -3.12
CA LEU A 79 -3.32 4.56 -3.10
C LEU A 79 -4.13 5.85 -3.32
N GLY A 80 -3.70 6.99 -2.78
CA GLY A 80 -4.34 8.28 -3.06
C GLY A 80 -4.30 8.66 -4.54
N ASN A 81 -3.16 8.46 -5.22
CA ASN A 81 -3.05 8.70 -6.65
C ASN A 81 -3.88 7.70 -7.47
N ILE A 82 -3.83 6.41 -7.13
CA ILE A 82 -4.62 5.37 -7.79
C ILE A 82 -6.11 5.68 -7.66
N THR A 83 -6.58 6.08 -6.47
CA THR A 83 -7.99 6.40 -6.24
C THR A 83 -8.43 7.56 -7.10
N ARG A 84 -7.66 8.66 -7.14
CA ARG A 84 -7.97 9.81 -8.00
C ARG A 84 -8.00 9.43 -9.49
N ASP A 85 -7.04 8.62 -9.94
CA ASP A 85 -7.02 8.13 -11.32
C ASP A 85 -8.23 7.23 -11.61
N GLN A 86 -8.68 6.41 -10.66
CA GLN A 86 -9.85 5.55 -10.83
C GLN A 86 -11.17 6.33 -10.77
N GLU A 87 -11.26 7.41 -10.00
CA GLU A 87 -12.41 8.33 -10.01
C GLU A 87 -12.58 8.97 -11.40
N GLU A 88 -11.48 9.31 -12.08
CA GLU A 88 -11.51 9.83 -13.45
C GLU A 88 -11.80 8.72 -14.49
N LEU A 89 -11.13 7.58 -14.38
CA LEU A 89 -11.13 6.52 -15.41
C LEU A 89 -12.35 5.59 -15.33
N ASN A 90 -12.82 5.29 -14.13
CA ASN A 90 -13.88 4.33 -13.85
C ASN A 90 -14.86 4.87 -12.78
N PRO A 91 -15.52 6.03 -13.02
CA PRO A 91 -16.34 6.71 -12.01
C PRO A 91 -17.54 5.88 -11.51
N THR A 92 -18.00 4.90 -12.29
CA THR A 92 -19.13 4.03 -11.94
C THR A 92 -18.70 2.79 -11.13
N ALA A 93 -17.39 2.54 -10.97
CA ALA A 93 -16.85 1.39 -10.25
C ALA A 93 -16.88 1.61 -8.73
N LYS A 94 -18.07 1.83 -8.16
CA LYS A 94 -18.28 2.18 -6.75
C LYS A 94 -17.57 1.24 -5.78
N GLU A 95 -17.69 -0.07 -6.00
CA GLU A 95 -17.04 -1.07 -5.13
C GLU A 95 -15.51 -0.91 -5.10
N LEU A 96 -14.88 -0.64 -6.26
CA LEU A 96 -13.44 -0.43 -6.33
C LEU A 96 -13.03 0.83 -5.57
N LEU A 97 -13.75 1.93 -5.79
CA LEU A 97 -13.48 3.21 -5.14
C LEU A 97 -13.63 3.08 -3.62
N ASP A 98 -14.69 2.43 -3.14
CA ASP A 98 -14.93 2.20 -1.72
C ASP A 98 -13.81 1.36 -1.08
N ARG A 99 -13.36 0.29 -1.75
CA ARG A 99 -12.24 -0.52 -1.24
C ARG A 99 -10.94 0.27 -1.22
N LEU A 100 -10.62 1.04 -2.26
CA LEU A 100 -9.43 1.90 -2.29
C LEU A 100 -9.45 2.95 -1.17
N HIS A 101 -10.59 3.61 -0.95
CA HIS A 101 -10.78 4.57 0.14
C HIS A 101 -10.61 3.90 1.52
N ASN A 102 -11.19 2.73 1.72
CA ASN A 102 -11.07 1.97 2.97
C ASN A 102 -9.64 1.49 3.25
N THR A 103 -8.94 0.99 2.22
CA THR A 103 -7.52 0.62 2.33
C THR A 103 -6.66 1.83 2.66
N THR A 104 -6.91 2.98 2.02
CA THR A 104 -6.22 4.25 2.31
C THR A 104 -6.45 4.70 3.75
N LYS A 105 -7.71 4.68 4.22
CA LYS A 105 -8.08 5.03 5.60
C LYS A 105 -7.38 4.13 6.63
N THR A 106 -7.36 2.82 6.38
CA THR A 106 -6.69 1.84 7.25
C THR A 106 -5.18 2.09 7.29
N THR A 107 -4.58 2.36 6.13
CA THR A 107 -3.14 2.66 6.00
C THR A 107 -2.77 3.95 6.75
N ARG A 108 -3.59 5.00 6.66
CA ARG A 108 -3.41 6.24 7.43
C ARG A 108 -3.45 5.99 8.94
N GLY A 109 -4.36 5.13 9.41
CA GLY A 109 -4.43 4.71 10.81
C GLY A 109 -3.15 3.98 11.26
N LEU A 110 -2.62 3.08 10.42
CA LEU A 110 -1.37 2.39 10.67
C LEU A 110 -0.18 3.33 10.79
N ILE A 111 -0.06 4.32 9.90
CA ILE A 111 1.01 5.33 9.95
C ILE A 111 0.96 6.08 11.29
N SER A 112 -0.23 6.46 11.75
CA SER A 112 -0.40 7.13 13.06
C SER A 112 0.05 6.24 14.22
N ASN A 113 -0.33 4.95 14.21
CA ASN A 113 0.08 3.98 15.22
C ASN A 113 1.60 3.73 15.21
N LEU A 114 2.21 3.64 14.04
CA LEU A 114 3.66 3.48 13.88
C LEU A 114 4.42 4.73 14.34
N THR A 115 3.94 5.93 14.00
CA THR A 115 4.50 7.20 14.51
C THR A 115 4.52 7.19 16.03
N CYS A 116 3.39 6.83 16.63
CA CYS A 116 3.24 6.73 18.07
C CYS A 116 4.26 5.78 18.71
N LEU A 117 4.41 4.57 18.15
CA LEU A 117 5.36 3.57 18.64
C LEU A 117 6.82 4.03 18.47
N LEU A 118 7.15 4.63 17.33
CA LEU A 118 8.48 5.14 17.01
C LEU A 118 8.89 6.30 17.93
N CYS A 119 8.00 7.25 18.17
CA CYS A 119 8.25 8.36 19.08
C CYS A 119 8.41 7.86 20.52
N LYS A 120 7.46 7.05 21.02
CA LYS A 120 7.42 6.65 22.44
C LYS A 120 8.52 5.68 22.83
N ASN A 121 8.84 4.71 21.98
CA ASN A 121 9.73 3.61 22.35
C ASN A 121 11.17 3.82 21.86
N TYR A 122 11.38 4.68 20.86
CA TYR A 122 12.67 4.82 20.18
C TYR A 122 13.13 6.27 19.96
N ASN A 123 12.37 7.27 20.44
CA ASN A 123 12.67 8.71 20.26
C ASN A 123 12.91 9.12 18.79
N ILE A 124 12.19 8.46 17.86
CA ILE A 124 12.23 8.81 16.43
C ILE A 124 11.02 9.68 16.11
N PHE A 125 11.26 10.96 15.82
CA PHE A 125 10.22 11.94 15.50
C PHE A 125 10.01 12.14 14.00
N GLN A 126 11.00 11.76 13.19
CA GLN A 126 10.95 11.86 11.74
C GLN A 126 11.51 10.58 11.12
N VAL A 127 10.86 10.13 10.05
CA VAL A 127 11.31 8.99 9.24
C VAL A 127 11.40 9.47 7.80
N ASP A 128 12.57 9.32 7.20
CA ASP A 128 12.76 9.66 5.80
C ASP A 128 12.01 8.68 4.91
N VAL A 129 11.13 9.23 4.08
CA VAL A 129 10.27 8.47 3.15
C VAL A 129 10.52 8.92 1.73
N SER A 130 10.42 7.97 0.81
CA SER A 130 10.47 8.23 -0.63
C SER A 130 9.11 7.90 -1.21
N TYR A 131 8.62 8.73 -2.11
CA TYR A 131 7.34 8.55 -2.79
C TYR A 131 7.54 8.06 -4.22
N GLY A 132 6.53 7.38 -4.75
CA GLY A 132 6.52 6.94 -6.14
C GLY A 132 6.34 8.11 -7.10
N GLU A 133 6.65 7.86 -8.37
CA GLU A 133 6.46 8.83 -9.43
C GLU A 133 4.98 9.23 -9.56
N SER A 134 4.73 10.52 -9.82
CA SER A 134 3.38 11.03 -10.07
C SER A 134 2.80 10.42 -11.35
N SER A 135 1.49 10.13 -11.33
CA SER A 135 0.74 9.72 -12.53
C SER A 135 0.19 10.92 -13.32
N LYS A 136 0.36 12.15 -12.81
CA LYS A 136 -0.11 13.39 -13.45
C LYS A 136 0.54 13.55 -14.83
N GLY A 137 -0.26 13.83 -15.85
CA GLY A 137 0.20 14.01 -17.23
C GLY A 137 0.49 12.71 -17.98
N LYS A 138 0.39 11.54 -17.34
CA LYS A 138 0.51 10.25 -18.03
C LYS A 138 -0.80 9.92 -18.76
N SER A 139 -0.68 9.14 -19.84
CA SER A 139 -1.85 8.62 -20.56
C SER A 139 -2.70 7.70 -19.67
N SER A 140 -3.98 7.57 -20.00
CA SER A 140 -4.91 6.68 -19.28
C SER A 140 -4.35 5.26 -19.16
N PHE A 141 -3.77 4.71 -20.22
CA PHE A 141 -3.15 3.38 -20.19
C PHE A 141 -2.01 3.30 -19.16
N LYS A 142 -1.12 4.31 -19.11
CA LYS A 142 0.00 4.34 -18.17
C LYS A 142 -0.45 4.55 -16.72
N LYS A 143 -1.51 5.34 -16.48
CA LYS A 143 -2.16 5.43 -15.16
C LYS A 143 -2.68 4.07 -14.70
N LYS A 144 -3.45 3.38 -15.56
CA LYS A 144 -3.96 2.02 -15.29
C LYS A 144 -2.83 1.04 -14.97
N GLN A 145 -1.78 1.05 -15.80
CA GLN A 145 -0.61 0.20 -15.66
C GLN A 145 0.14 0.45 -14.35
N GLN A 146 0.47 1.70 -14.05
CA GLN A 146 1.16 2.05 -12.81
C GLN A 146 0.34 1.63 -11.58
N GLY A 147 -0.97 1.84 -11.59
CA GLY A 147 -1.85 1.43 -10.49
C GLY A 147 -1.85 -0.08 -10.25
N CYS A 148 -1.95 -0.89 -11.31
CA CYS A 148 -1.93 -2.34 -11.14
C CYS A 148 -0.56 -2.87 -10.72
N GLN A 149 0.55 -2.27 -11.19
CA GLN A 149 1.90 -2.63 -10.76
C GLN A 149 2.12 -2.38 -9.27
N VAL A 150 1.65 -1.23 -8.77
CA VAL A 150 1.72 -0.90 -7.34
C VAL A 150 0.87 -1.87 -6.52
N LEU A 151 -0.37 -2.14 -6.93
CA LEU A 151 -1.26 -3.05 -6.20
C LEU A 151 -0.72 -4.49 -6.21
N ARG A 152 -0.13 -4.95 -7.32
CA ARG A 152 0.53 -6.26 -7.36
C ARG A 152 1.70 -6.33 -6.38
N LYS A 153 2.53 -5.28 -6.32
CA LYS A 153 3.64 -5.23 -5.36
C LYS A 153 3.16 -5.16 -3.92
N TYR A 154 2.08 -4.42 -3.68
CA TYR A 154 1.42 -4.33 -2.38
C TYR A 154 1.01 -5.72 -1.86
N VAL A 155 0.33 -6.54 -2.67
CA VAL A 155 -0.05 -7.92 -2.30
C VAL A 155 1.17 -8.74 -1.84
N GLN A 156 2.31 -8.62 -2.52
CA GLN A 156 3.52 -9.36 -2.16
C GLN A 156 4.09 -8.89 -0.81
N VAL A 157 4.23 -7.58 -0.62
CA VAL A 157 4.94 -7.02 0.53
C VAL A 157 4.07 -7.03 1.79
N ILE A 158 2.75 -6.88 1.68
CA ILE A 158 1.85 -6.91 2.84
C ILE A 158 1.82 -8.28 3.52
N ALA A 159 1.97 -9.36 2.73
CA ALA A 159 2.08 -10.72 3.27
C ALA A 159 3.36 -10.91 4.09
N GLN A 160 4.48 -10.33 3.64
CA GLN A 160 5.72 -10.31 4.42
C GLN A 160 5.57 -9.45 5.68
N ALA A 161 4.97 -8.26 5.56
CA ALA A 161 4.73 -7.37 6.68
C ALA A 161 3.91 -8.04 7.79
N ALA A 162 2.82 -8.73 7.43
CA ALA A 162 1.97 -9.45 8.37
C ALA A 162 2.69 -10.59 9.11
N ARG A 163 3.75 -11.17 8.53
CA ARG A 163 4.52 -12.27 9.16
C ARG A 163 5.59 -11.80 10.15
N VAL A 164 6.04 -10.55 10.02
CA VAL A 164 7.16 -9.98 10.79
C VAL A 164 6.68 -9.24 12.05
N LEU A 165 5.43 -8.76 12.06
CA LEU A 165 4.80 -8.21 13.27
C LEU A 165 4.44 -9.31 14.26
#